data_AF-B8HUG2-F1
#
_entry.id   AF-B8HUG2-F1
#
_cell.length_a   1.000
_cell.length_b   1.000
_cell.length_c   1.000
_cell.angle_alpha   90.00
_cell.angle_beta   90.00
_cell.angle_gamma   90.00
#
_symmetry.space_group_name_H-M   'P 1'
#
loop_
_entity.id
_entity.type
_entity.pdbx_description
1 polymer ?
#
loop_
_entity_poly.entity_id
_entity_poly.type
_entity_poly.pdbx_seq_one_letter_code
_entity_poly.pdbx_strand_id
1 'polypeptide(L)'
;MKLSLLPKWILPLGIILLPWFTPPALAQSKTAAVGEVRAEFTSEKGDFCLTNPRLKIVRKGKVVLDQPPAPSKVEEACRLADLRVVNLDKQAESEVVLDLYTGGAHCCTYSLIYTFNPQTQKYQVFRHDWGNVGYRLSDLNGDRVMEFVSADDRFAYLFAPYAASAFPLQIWRLGQGKLVDITRQYPRQIYADATQHWQAYVENRKICDPTSWGTCGEGLLAAYLADKYLLGQGDDGWQRLRAQYQGKGCQFDGKCSGTESFLRQLRDFLQKSGYIR
;
A
#
# COMPACT_ATOMS: atom_id res chain seq x y z
N MET A 1 -16.28 89.56 23.40
CA MET A 1 -15.56 88.31 23.78
C MET A 1 -16.50 87.45 24.61
N LYS A 2 -17.06 86.39 24.03
CA LYS A 2 -17.81 85.33 24.72
C LYS A 2 -17.17 84.00 24.31
N LEU A 3 -16.42 83.36 25.21
CA LEU A 3 -15.90 82.01 25.01
C LEU A 3 -17.00 81.01 25.40
N SER A 4 -17.39 80.16 24.46
CA SER A 4 -18.27 79.01 24.67
C SER A 4 -17.47 77.81 25.18
N LEU A 5 -17.94 77.20 26.26
CA LEU A 5 -17.49 75.92 26.77
C LEU A 5 -18.15 74.80 25.94
N LEU A 6 -17.35 73.95 25.30
CA LEU A 6 -17.81 72.69 24.70
C LEU A 6 -17.63 71.53 25.72
N PRO A 7 -18.56 70.56 25.81
CA PRO A 7 -18.42 69.40 26.67
C PRO A 7 -17.43 68.39 26.09
N LYS A 8 -16.52 67.88 26.91
CA LYS A 8 -15.63 66.76 26.58
C LYS A 8 -16.42 65.45 26.64
N TRP A 9 -16.58 64.79 25.50
CA TRP A 9 -17.08 63.41 25.41
C TRP A 9 -15.88 62.47 25.48
N ILE A 10 -15.79 61.69 26.55
CA ILE A 10 -14.84 60.57 26.67
C ILE A 10 -15.53 59.34 26.06
N LEU A 11 -15.08 58.91 24.88
CA LEU A 11 -15.48 57.62 24.30
C LEU A 11 -14.75 56.50 25.08
N PRO A 12 -15.45 55.45 25.55
CA PRO A 12 -14.77 54.31 26.13
C PRO A 12 -14.07 53.53 25.01
N LEU A 13 -12.77 53.28 25.14
CA LEU A 13 -12.08 52.27 24.34
C LEU A 13 -12.66 50.90 24.72
N GLY A 14 -13.55 50.38 23.87
CA GLY A 14 -13.96 48.98 23.93
C GLY A 14 -12.79 48.10 23.53
N ILE A 15 -12.20 47.41 24.51
CA ILE A 15 -11.24 46.34 24.25
C ILE A 15 -12.03 45.17 23.66
N ILE A 16 -11.92 44.97 22.35
CA ILE A 16 -12.43 43.77 21.68
C ILE A 16 -11.48 42.64 22.05
N LEU A 17 -11.86 41.84 23.04
CA LEU A 17 -11.23 40.55 23.32
C LEU A 17 -11.61 39.59 22.18
N LEU A 18 -10.77 39.49 21.15
CA LEU A 18 -10.85 38.38 20.22
C LEU A 18 -10.55 37.10 21.01
N PRO A 19 -11.46 36.11 21.04
CA PRO A 19 -11.17 34.85 21.70
C PRO A 19 -9.92 34.25 21.04
N TRP A 20 -8.92 33.93 21.87
CA TRP A 20 -7.76 33.17 21.44
C TRP A 20 -8.26 31.77 21.06
N PHE A 21 -8.58 31.59 19.78
CA PHE A 21 -8.75 30.26 19.21
C PHE A 21 -7.36 29.64 19.17
N THR A 22 -6.99 28.91 20.23
CA THR A 22 -5.86 28.00 20.16
C THR A 22 -6.28 26.87 19.23
N PRO A 23 -5.73 26.76 18.00
CA PRO A 23 -6.02 25.62 17.16
C PRO A 23 -5.65 24.35 17.94
N PRO A 24 -6.43 23.26 17.82
CA PRO A 24 -6.07 22.00 18.44
C PRO A 24 -4.64 21.65 18.03
N ALA A 25 -3.82 21.20 18.98
CA ALA A 25 -2.44 20.83 18.71
C ALA A 25 -2.42 19.68 17.70
N LEU A 26 -1.94 19.93 16.48
CA LEU A 26 -1.76 18.90 15.47
C LEU A 26 -0.75 17.87 15.98
N ALA A 27 -1.12 16.60 15.98
CA ALA A 27 -0.20 15.52 16.33
C ALA A 27 0.61 15.05 15.14
N GLN A 28 0.01 15.10 13.96
CA GLN A 28 0.66 14.73 12.71
C GLN A 28 0.24 15.69 11.61
N SER A 29 1.23 16.20 10.89
CA SER A 29 1.02 16.88 9.61
C SER A 29 2.04 16.36 8.62
N LYS A 30 1.61 16.12 7.38
CA LYS A 30 2.49 15.78 6.27
C LYS A 30 2.05 16.52 5.03
N THR A 31 3.00 17.07 4.30
CA THR A 31 2.75 17.75 3.02
C THR A 31 3.57 17.08 1.94
N ALA A 32 2.99 16.97 0.75
CA ALA A 32 3.69 16.59 -0.47
C ALA A 32 3.26 17.51 -1.62
N ALA A 33 4.16 17.77 -2.57
CA ALA A 33 3.84 18.61 -3.72
C ALA A 33 4.70 18.23 -4.94
N VAL A 34 4.10 18.28 -6.12
CA VAL A 34 4.76 18.19 -7.43
C VAL A 34 4.03 19.13 -8.38
N GLY A 35 4.79 20.01 -9.04
CA GLY A 35 4.22 21.02 -9.93
C GLY A 35 3.16 21.88 -9.24
N GLU A 36 1.96 21.91 -9.81
CA GLU A 36 0.84 22.72 -9.30
C GLU A 36 -0.07 21.99 -8.30
N VAL A 37 0.27 20.76 -7.94
CA VAL A 37 -0.50 19.93 -7.01
C VAL A 37 0.23 19.84 -5.68
N ARG A 38 -0.46 20.22 -4.60
CA ARG A 38 -0.01 20.07 -3.22
C ARG A 38 -1.07 19.34 -2.41
N ALA A 39 -0.66 18.34 -1.67
CA ALA A 39 -1.49 17.64 -0.70
C ALA A 39 -0.96 17.89 0.71
N GLU A 40 -1.88 18.03 1.66
CA GLU A 40 -1.60 18.17 3.07
C GLU A 40 -2.53 17.24 3.85
N PHE A 41 -1.94 16.37 4.65
CA PHE A 41 -2.64 15.52 5.59
C PHE A 41 -2.42 16.05 7.00
N THR A 42 -3.48 16.14 7.78
CA THR A 42 -3.41 16.48 9.21
C THR A 42 -4.26 15.51 10.04
N SER A 43 -3.84 15.29 11.29
CA SER A 43 -4.64 14.61 12.28
C SER A 43 -4.34 15.13 13.69
N GLU A 44 -5.32 14.98 14.57
CA GLU A 44 -5.18 15.22 16.00
C GLU A 44 -4.50 14.04 16.70
N LYS A 45 -4.08 14.24 17.94
CA LYS A 45 -3.52 13.17 18.76
C LYS A 45 -4.65 12.24 19.18
N GLY A 46 -4.63 10.99 18.73
CA GLY A 46 -5.46 9.93 19.26
C GLY A 46 -4.71 9.01 20.21
N ASP A 47 -5.44 8.24 21.01
CA ASP A 47 -4.85 7.30 21.98
C ASP A 47 -4.25 6.06 21.30
N PHE A 48 -4.90 5.57 20.24
CA PHE A 48 -4.49 4.37 19.49
C PHE A 48 -4.50 4.56 17.98
N CYS A 49 -5.50 5.29 17.46
CA CYS A 49 -5.67 5.51 16.03
C CYS A 49 -5.78 7.00 15.70
N LEU A 50 -5.75 7.34 14.41
CA LEU A 50 -5.79 8.74 13.97
C LEU A 50 -7.13 9.37 14.38
N THR A 51 -7.07 10.51 15.07
CA THR A 51 -8.27 11.28 15.43
C THR A 51 -8.46 12.43 14.45
N ASN A 52 -9.69 12.60 13.96
CA ASN A 52 -10.09 13.67 13.03
C ASN A 52 -9.14 13.87 11.83
N PRO A 53 -8.78 12.79 11.09
CA PRO A 53 -7.90 12.93 9.94
C PRO A 53 -8.54 13.80 8.85
N ARG A 54 -7.75 14.70 8.26
CA ARG A 54 -8.16 15.58 7.16
C ARG A 54 -7.12 15.51 6.06
N LEU A 55 -7.59 15.37 4.82
CA LEU A 55 -6.79 15.54 3.62
C LEU A 55 -7.24 16.80 2.91
N LYS A 56 -6.29 17.68 2.60
CA LYS A 56 -6.48 18.87 1.80
C LYS A 56 -5.63 18.77 0.55
N ILE A 57 -6.24 19.02 -0.61
CA ILE A 57 -5.55 19.06 -1.90
C ILE A 57 -5.76 20.43 -2.53
N VAL A 58 -4.64 21.11 -2.78
CA VAL A 58 -4.56 22.39 -3.48
C VAL A 58 -4.05 22.13 -4.89
N ARG A 59 -4.77 22.64 -5.89
CA ARG A 59 -4.42 22.57 -7.31
C ARG A 59 -4.46 23.98 -7.88
N LYS A 60 -3.36 24.42 -8.52
CA LYS A 60 -3.26 25.76 -9.13
C LYS A 60 -3.61 26.88 -8.13
N GLY A 61 -3.16 26.72 -6.88
CA GLY A 61 -3.44 27.66 -5.77
C GLY A 61 -4.87 27.62 -5.21
N LYS A 62 -5.77 26.81 -5.76
CA LYS A 62 -7.15 26.67 -5.27
C LYS A 62 -7.31 25.39 -4.46
N VAL A 63 -8.03 25.46 -3.34
CA VAL A 63 -8.44 24.27 -2.59
C VAL A 63 -9.51 23.55 -3.39
N VAL A 64 -9.23 22.31 -3.81
CA VAL A 64 -10.16 21.49 -4.60
C VAL A 64 -10.73 20.32 -3.77
N LEU A 65 -10.03 19.92 -2.71
CA LEU A 65 -10.48 18.91 -1.76
C LEU A 65 -10.05 19.35 -0.35
N ASP A 66 -10.96 19.28 0.62
CA ASP A 66 -10.69 19.54 2.04
C ASP A 66 -11.73 18.80 2.90
N GLN A 67 -11.47 17.51 3.10
CA GLN A 67 -12.41 16.57 3.72
C GLN A 67 -11.64 15.46 4.45
N PRO A 68 -12.29 14.69 5.34
CA PRO A 68 -11.71 13.45 5.83
C PRO A 68 -11.30 12.55 4.66
N PRO A 69 -10.20 11.78 4.78
CA PRO A 69 -9.85 10.81 3.76
C PRO A 69 -11.03 9.86 3.49
N ALA A 70 -11.21 9.48 2.24
CA ALA A 70 -12.37 8.72 1.77
C ALA A 70 -11.88 7.57 0.86
N PRO A 71 -12.63 6.47 0.71
CA PRO A 71 -14.00 6.23 1.15
C PRO A 71 -14.14 6.17 2.68
N SER A 72 -15.24 6.73 3.21
CA SER A 72 -15.51 7.10 4.61
C SER A 72 -15.46 5.98 5.67
N LYS A 73 -15.07 4.74 5.32
CA LYS A 73 -14.68 3.69 6.27
C LYS A 73 -13.25 3.89 6.79
N VAL A 74 -12.84 5.14 7.04
CA VAL A 74 -11.49 5.48 7.53
C VAL A 74 -11.40 5.37 9.07
N GLU A 75 -12.44 4.84 9.72
CA GLU A 75 -12.46 4.57 11.17
C GLU A 75 -11.44 3.51 11.64
N GLU A 76 -10.67 2.91 10.73
CA GLU A 76 -9.62 1.92 11.05
C GLU A 76 -8.19 2.41 10.78
N ALA A 77 -7.98 3.66 10.33
CA ALA A 77 -6.63 4.17 10.07
C ALA A 77 -5.95 4.57 11.39
N CYS A 78 -4.97 3.79 11.84
CA CYS A 78 -4.28 4.08 13.10
C CYS A 78 -2.97 4.85 12.92
N ARG A 79 -2.37 4.79 11.72
CA ARG A 79 -1.15 5.52 11.42
C ARG A 79 -1.07 5.95 9.96
N LEU A 80 -0.57 7.16 9.74
CA LEU A 80 -0.10 7.61 8.43
C LEU A 80 1.28 6.99 8.14
N ALA A 81 1.38 6.23 7.05
CA ALA A 81 2.65 5.72 6.57
C ALA A 81 3.33 6.75 5.65
N ASP A 82 2.63 7.23 4.64
CA ASP A 82 3.15 8.23 3.71
C ASP A 82 2.05 9.07 3.05
N LEU A 83 2.45 10.22 2.52
CA LEU A 83 1.67 11.06 1.63
C LEU A 83 2.57 11.47 0.47
N ARG A 84 2.16 11.17 -0.76
CA ARG A 84 2.92 11.48 -1.97
C ARG A 84 2.05 12.19 -3.00
N VAL A 85 2.68 13.03 -3.80
CA VAL A 85 2.13 13.53 -5.07
C VAL A 85 3.03 12.97 -6.16
N VAL A 86 2.49 12.20 -7.09
CA VAL A 86 3.28 11.41 -8.05
C VAL A 86 2.52 11.18 -9.34
N ASN A 87 3.22 11.08 -10.47
CA ASN A 87 2.64 10.73 -11.76
C ASN A 87 2.46 9.22 -11.89
N LEU A 88 1.22 8.74 -11.87
CA LEU A 88 0.84 7.32 -11.94
C LEU A 88 0.14 6.94 -13.24
N ASP A 89 -0.20 7.90 -14.08
CA ASP A 89 -0.69 7.65 -15.42
C ASP A 89 -0.05 8.59 -16.47
N LYS A 90 -0.49 8.47 -17.72
CA LYS A 90 0.00 9.30 -18.84
C LYS A 90 -0.72 10.64 -18.94
N GLN A 91 -1.65 10.94 -18.03
CA GLN A 91 -2.27 12.25 -17.98
C GLN A 91 -1.26 13.25 -17.42
N ALA A 92 -1.47 14.52 -17.73
CA ALA A 92 -0.51 15.57 -17.38
C ALA A 92 -0.45 15.87 -15.87
N GLU A 93 -1.36 15.31 -15.06
CA GLU A 93 -1.60 15.77 -13.70
C GLU A 93 -1.31 14.68 -12.68
N SER A 94 -0.38 14.95 -11.75
CA SER A 94 -0.01 13.99 -10.71
C SER A 94 -1.17 13.65 -9.76
N GLU A 95 -1.23 12.39 -9.40
CA GLU A 95 -2.10 11.82 -8.37
C GLU A 95 -1.59 12.11 -6.97
N VAL A 96 -2.52 12.06 -6.01
CA VAL A 96 -2.17 12.06 -4.58
C VAL A 96 -2.37 10.66 -4.03
N VAL A 97 -1.32 10.11 -3.40
CA VAL A 97 -1.35 8.80 -2.76
C VAL A 97 -1.18 8.97 -1.27
N LEU A 98 -2.19 8.54 -0.52
CA LEU A 98 -2.19 8.55 0.95
C LEU A 98 -2.10 7.11 1.45
N ASP A 99 -0.97 6.76 2.05
CA ASP A 99 -0.73 5.43 2.61
C ASP A 99 -1.06 5.40 4.10
N LEU A 100 -1.92 4.45 4.47
CA LEU A 100 -2.44 4.30 5.81
C LEU A 100 -2.18 2.88 6.32
N TYR A 101 -2.13 2.77 7.64
CA TYR A 101 -1.93 1.52 8.35
C TYR A 101 -2.98 1.35 9.45
N THR A 102 -3.54 0.14 9.55
CA THR A 102 -4.61 -0.16 10.52
C THR A 102 -4.14 -0.46 11.95
N GLY A 103 -2.83 -0.51 12.22
CA GLY A 103 -2.30 -0.54 13.60
C GLY A 103 -2.07 -1.91 14.25
N GLY A 104 -2.17 -3.03 13.52
CA GLY A 104 -1.89 -4.37 14.03
C GLY A 104 -0.40 -4.70 14.27
N ALA A 105 -0.09 -5.98 14.54
CA ALA A 105 1.30 -6.48 14.55
C ALA A 105 1.78 -6.88 13.15
N HIS A 106 0.84 -7.36 12.33
CA HIS A 106 0.96 -7.64 10.91
C HIS A 106 -0.37 -7.23 10.27
N CYS A 107 -0.34 -6.74 9.04
CA CYS A 107 -1.50 -6.15 8.38
C CYS A 107 -2.13 -4.96 9.16
N CYS A 108 -2.87 -4.07 8.53
CA CYS A 108 -3.09 -3.96 7.09
C CYS A 108 -2.61 -2.60 6.60
N THR A 109 -1.75 -2.62 5.58
CA THR A 109 -1.40 -1.42 4.83
C THR A 109 -2.33 -1.28 3.64
N TYR A 110 -2.74 -0.05 3.35
CA TYR A 110 -3.57 0.26 2.19
C TYR A 110 -3.31 1.69 1.73
N SER A 111 -3.62 1.96 0.47
CA SER A 111 -3.53 3.31 -0.11
C SER A 111 -4.91 3.82 -0.47
N LEU A 112 -5.11 5.11 -0.23
CA LEU A 112 -6.16 5.91 -0.87
C LEU A 112 -5.50 6.69 -2.01
N ILE A 113 -5.95 6.43 -3.24
CA ILE A 113 -5.37 7.03 -4.44
C ILE A 113 -6.38 8.01 -5.02
N TYR A 114 -6.00 9.27 -5.07
CA TYR A 114 -6.82 10.38 -5.54
C TYR A 114 -6.38 10.78 -6.95
N THR A 115 -7.27 10.57 -7.91
CA THR A 115 -7.07 10.91 -9.33
C THR A 115 -7.95 12.10 -9.69
N PHE A 116 -7.40 13.12 -10.34
CA PHE A 116 -8.19 14.28 -10.71
C PHE A 116 -8.97 14.02 -12.00
N ASN A 117 -10.27 14.31 -12.00
CA ASN A 117 -11.09 14.27 -13.19
C ASN A 117 -11.22 15.70 -13.76
N PRO A 118 -10.61 15.99 -14.92
CA PRO A 118 -10.63 17.34 -15.50
C PRO A 118 -12.01 17.78 -15.99
N GLN A 119 -12.89 16.84 -16.35
CA GLN A 119 -14.24 17.15 -16.82
C GLN A 119 -15.14 17.63 -15.68
N THR A 120 -15.02 17.04 -14.49
CA THR A 120 -15.84 17.40 -13.32
C THR A 120 -15.12 18.36 -12.36
N GLN A 121 -13.83 18.60 -12.59
CA GLN A 121 -12.93 19.37 -11.71
C GLN A 121 -12.91 18.86 -10.26
N LYS A 122 -13.07 17.55 -10.09
CA LYS A 122 -13.11 16.90 -8.77
C LYS A 122 -12.14 15.74 -8.72
N TYR A 123 -11.66 15.43 -7.52
CA TYR A 123 -10.94 14.19 -7.27
C TYR A 123 -11.90 13.01 -7.18
N GLN A 124 -11.56 11.94 -7.88
CA GLN A 124 -12.07 10.60 -7.62
C GLN A 124 -11.08 9.89 -6.72
N VAL A 125 -11.56 9.00 -5.87
CA VAL A 125 -10.72 8.24 -4.94
C VAL A 125 -11.13 6.78 -4.94
N PHE A 126 -10.12 5.91 -4.86
CA PHE A 126 -10.32 4.49 -4.60
C PHE A 126 -9.31 3.99 -3.59
N ARG A 127 -9.67 2.89 -2.92
CA ARG A 127 -8.82 2.18 -1.97
C ARG A 127 -8.16 0.99 -2.69
N HIS A 128 -6.89 0.75 -2.38
CA HIS A 128 -6.21 -0.49 -2.71
C HIS A 128 -5.56 -1.07 -1.45
N ASP A 129 -5.93 -2.31 -1.13
CA ASP A 129 -5.45 -3.05 0.04
C ASP A 129 -4.21 -3.85 -0.32
N TRP A 130 -3.08 -3.52 0.31
CA TRP A 130 -1.82 -4.26 0.14
C TRP A 130 -1.69 -5.41 1.16
N GLY A 131 -2.52 -5.41 2.21
CA GLY A 131 -2.50 -6.45 3.23
C GLY A 131 -1.26 -6.38 4.11
N ASN A 132 -0.52 -7.47 4.23
CA ASN A 132 0.71 -7.55 5.01
C ASN A 132 1.94 -7.04 4.25
N VAL A 133 1.85 -6.90 2.92
CA VAL A 133 2.94 -6.37 2.11
C VAL A 133 2.82 -4.85 1.96
N GLY A 134 3.88 -4.23 1.46
CA GLY A 134 3.87 -2.83 1.02
C GLY A 134 4.17 -2.73 -0.47
N TYR A 135 4.56 -1.55 -0.90
CA TYR A 135 5.03 -1.32 -2.26
C TYR A 135 6.17 -0.30 -2.29
N ARG A 136 6.88 -0.27 -3.42
CA ARG A 136 7.74 0.85 -3.83
C ARG A 136 7.27 1.36 -5.19
N LEU A 137 7.41 2.66 -5.41
CA LEU A 137 7.18 3.25 -6.73
C LEU A 137 8.43 3.14 -7.58
N SER A 138 8.27 2.78 -8.85
CA SER A 138 9.37 2.62 -9.79
C SER A 138 8.86 2.84 -11.20
N ASP A 139 9.54 3.68 -11.97
CA ASP A 139 9.37 3.72 -13.42
C ASP A 139 10.17 2.56 -14.02
N LEU A 140 9.50 1.44 -14.29
CA LEU A 140 10.16 0.20 -14.71
C LEU A 140 10.48 0.17 -16.20
N ASN A 141 9.78 1.00 -17.01
CA ASN A 141 9.87 0.98 -18.46
C ASN A 141 10.43 2.29 -19.06
N GLY A 142 10.70 3.30 -18.23
CA GLY A 142 11.26 4.60 -18.62
C GLY A 142 10.23 5.55 -19.25
N ASP A 143 8.93 5.31 -19.12
CA ASP A 143 7.88 6.13 -19.71
C ASP A 143 7.41 7.29 -18.82
N ARG A 144 8.10 7.50 -17.68
CA ARG A 144 7.82 8.52 -16.67
C ARG A 144 6.47 8.33 -15.96
N VAL A 145 5.89 7.15 -16.05
CA VAL A 145 4.75 6.71 -15.25
C VAL A 145 5.27 5.74 -14.20
N MET A 146 4.97 6.00 -12.93
CA MET A 146 5.43 5.11 -11.86
C MET A 146 4.51 3.89 -11.74
N GLU A 147 5.10 2.70 -11.72
CA GLU A 147 4.43 1.47 -11.30
C GLU A 147 4.59 1.24 -9.79
N PHE A 148 3.58 0.59 -9.19
CA PHE A 148 3.65 0.05 -7.84
C PHE A 148 4.27 -1.33 -7.91
N VAL A 149 5.49 -1.48 -7.40
CA VAL A 149 6.16 -2.77 -7.24
C VAL A 149 5.87 -3.28 -5.83
N SER A 150 5.09 -4.34 -5.75
CA SER A 150 4.56 -4.96 -4.53
C SER A 150 4.69 -6.49 -4.62
N ALA A 151 3.93 -7.23 -3.83
CA ALA A 151 3.90 -8.68 -3.82
C ALA A 151 2.50 -9.21 -3.50
N ASP A 152 2.25 -10.48 -3.74
CA ASP A 152 0.93 -11.09 -3.59
C ASP A 152 0.66 -11.55 -2.14
N ASP A 153 -0.02 -10.70 -1.36
CA ASP A 153 -0.37 -10.96 0.04
C ASP A 153 -1.20 -12.23 0.25
N ARG A 154 -1.85 -12.76 -0.79
CA ARG A 154 -2.64 -14.01 -0.69
C ARG A 154 -1.79 -15.23 -0.29
N PHE A 155 -0.47 -15.14 -0.37
CA PHE A 155 0.47 -16.16 0.10
C PHE A 155 0.76 -16.08 1.61
N ALA A 156 0.36 -15.00 2.30
CA ALA A 156 0.51 -14.86 3.74
C ALA A 156 -0.18 -16.02 4.46
N TYR A 157 0.54 -16.69 5.36
CA TYR A 157 0.03 -17.81 6.17
C TYR A 157 -0.44 -19.05 5.37
N LEU A 158 -0.36 -19.04 4.04
CA LEU A 158 -1.01 -20.07 3.22
C LEU A 158 -0.20 -21.38 3.16
N PHE A 159 1.12 -21.27 3.01
CA PHE A 159 2.02 -22.43 2.92
C PHE A 159 3.07 -22.46 4.03
N ALA A 160 3.08 -21.46 4.91
CA ALA A 160 4.05 -21.32 5.99
C ALA A 160 3.50 -20.36 7.04
N PRO A 161 3.97 -20.37 8.30
CA PRO A 161 3.77 -19.23 9.21
C PRO A 161 4.24 -17.93 8.54
N TYR A 162 3.70 -16.78 8.95
CA TYR A 162 4.04 -15.49 8.32
C TYR A 162 5.54 -15.20 8.22
N ALA A 163 6.30 -15.49 9.28
CA ALA A 163 7.75 -15.30 9.30
C ALA A 163 8.51 -16.15 8.26
N ALA A 164 7.88 -17.22 7.74
CA ALA A 164 8.42 -18.08 6.70
C ALA A 164 7.61 -18.01 5.39
N SER A 165 6.64 -17.09 5.31
CA SER A 165 5.90 -16.82 4.07
C SER A 165 6.80 -16.10 3.08
N ALA A 166 6.58 -16.38 1.80
CA ALA A 166 7.19 -15.66 0.70
C ALA A 166 6.08 -15.25 -0.27
N PHE A 167 6.29 -14.14 -0.95
CA PHE A 167 5.26 -13.46 -1.72
C PHE A 167 5.79 -13.23 -3.13
N PRO A 168 5.17 -13.81 -4.17
CA PRO A 168 5.60 -13.55 -5.54
C PRO A 168 5.31 -12.10 -5.92
N LEU A 169 6.14 -11.58 -6.81
CA LEU A 169 6.08 -10.22 -7.33
C LEU A 169 4.67 -9.88 -7.86
N GLN A 170 4.21 -8.68 -7.51
CA GLN A 170 3.12 -8.02 -8.22
C GLN A 170 3.54 -6.62 -8.65
N ILE A 171 3.25 -6.27 -9.89
CA ILE A 171 3.47 -4.94 -10.44
C ILE A 171 2.13 -4.38 -10.89
N TRP A 172 1.75 -3.25 -10.32
CA TRP A 172 0.48 -2.60 -10.58
C TRP A 172 0.67 -1.26 -11.27
N ARG A 173 -0.26 -0.94 -12.16
CA ARG A 173 -0.36 0.38 -12.81
C ARG A 173 -1.76 0.94 -12.66
N LEU A 174 -1.85 2.25 -12.52
CA LEU A 174 -3.13 2.94 -12.56
C LEU A 174 -3.71 2.90 -13.99
N GLY A 175 -4.94 2.42 -14.11
CA GLY A 175 -5.67 2.39 -15.37
C GLY A 175 -7.16 2.46 -15.12
N GLN A 176 -7.85 3.41 -15.78
CA GLN A 176 -9.31 3.56 -15.70
C GLN A 176 -9.82 3.70 -14.25
N GLY A 177 -9.12 4.47 -13.41
CA GLY A 177 -9.55 4.76 -12.04
C GLY A 177 -9.38 3.61 -11.04
N LYS A 178 -8.54 2.61 -11.36
CA LYS A 178 -8.16 1.52 -10.45
C LYS A 178 -6.74 1.04 -10.73
N LEU A 179 -6.15 0.31 -9.80
CA LEU A 179 -4.91 -0.43 -10.07
C LEU A 179 -5.20 -1.72 -10.82
N VAL A 180 -4.38 -2.00 -11.83
CA VAL A 180 -4.43 -3.21 -12.66
C VAL A 180 -3.10 -3.95 -12.52
N ASP A 181 -3.16 -5.25 -12.22
CA ASP A 181 -1.98 -6.12 -12.18
C ASP A 181 -1.45 -6.30 -13.62
N ILE A 182 -0.24 -5.80 -13.84
CA ILE A 182 0.48 -5.86 -15.12
C ILE A 182 1.78 -6.65 -14.99
N THR A 183 1.93 -7.47 -13.95
CA THR A 183 3.18 -8.17 -13.61
C THR A 183 3.77 -8.94 -14.79
N ARG A 184 2.94 -9.61 -15.58
CA ARG A 184 3.37 -10.38 -16.77
C ARG A 184 4.04 -9.56 -17.86
N GLN A 185 3.93 -8.23 -17.83
CA GLN A 185 4.63 -7.34 -18.76
C GLN A 185 6.12 -7.17 -18.40
N TYR A 186 6.55 -7.68 -17.25
CA TYR A 186 7.88 -7.47 -16.66
C TYR A 186 8.65 -8.78 -16.41
N PRO A 187 8.94 -9.58 -17.46
CA PRO A 187 9.56 -10.89 -17.31
C PRO A 187 10.95 -10.84 -16.66
N ARG A 188 11.71 -9.75 -16.82
CA ARG A 188 13.03 -9.59 -16.19
C ARG A 188 12.90 -9.51 -14.66
N GLN A 189 11.93 -8.76 -14.18
CA GLN A 189 11.65 -8.59 -12.75
C GLN A 189 11.12 -9.89 -12.15
N ILE A 190 10.18 -10.56 -12.83
CA ILE A 190 9.67 -11.87 -12.42
C ILE A 190 10.81 -12.90 -12.35
N TYR A 191 11.71 -12.93 -13.33
CA TYR A 191 12.85 -13.85 -13.32
C TYR A 191 13.79 -13.59 -12.14
N ALA A 192 14.05 -12.33 -11.82
CA ALA A 192 14.85 -11.95 -10.66
C ALA A 192 14.19 -12.41 -9.35
N ASP A 193 12.88 -12.20 -9.20
CA ASP A 193 12.09 -12.61 -8.04
C ASP A 193 12.10 -14.14 -7.86
N ALA A 194 11.82 -14.88 -8.93
CA ALA A 194 11.91 -16.35 -8.94
C ALA A 194 13.30 -16.84 -8.52
N THR A 195 14.35 -16.16 -8.99
CA THR A 195 15.74 -16.50 -8.63
C THR A 195 16.00 -16.24 -7.15
N GLN A 196 15.50 -15.13 -6.60
CA GLN A 196 15.61 -14.80 -5.19
C GLN A 196 14.90 -15.82 -4.30
N HIS A 197 13.65 -16.18 -4.64
CA HIS A 197 12.92 -17.23 -3.92
C HIS A 197 13.63 -18.57 -3.96
N TRP A 198 14.20 -18.95 -5.11
CA TRP A 198 14.96 -20.18 -5.25
C TRP A 198 16.25 -20.17 -4.41
N GLN A 199 17.01 -19.08 -4.43
CA GLN A 199 18.24 -18.95 -3.64
C GLN A 199 17.93 -18.99 -2.14
N ALA A 200 16.91 -18.26 -1.70
CA ALA A 200 16.45 -18.28 -0.33
C ALA A 200 16.01 -19.69 0.10
N TYR A 201 15.37 -20.44 -0.78
CA TYR A 201 15.03 -21.85 -0.51
C TYR A 201 16.30 -22.70 -0.32
N VAL A 202 17.30 -22.55 -1.19
CA VAL A 202 18.57 -23.29 -1.11
C VAL A 202 19.35 -22.98 0.17
N GLU A 203 19.26 -21.75 0.69
CA GLU A 203 19.88 -21.42 1.99
C GLU A 203 19.03 -21.92 3.16
N ASN A 204 17.71 -21.74 3.12
CA ASN A 204 16.80 -22.22 4.17
C ASN A 204 16.92 -23.73 4.39
N ARG A 205 16.99 -24.54 3.32
CA ARG A 205 17.11 -26.00 3.45
C ARG A 205 18.38 -26.49 4.13
N LYS A 206 19.43 -25.67 4.25
CA LYS A 206 20.68 -26.04 4.94
C LYS A 206 20.53 -26.02 6.46
N ILE A 207 19.58 -25.23 6.95
CA ILE A 207 19.42 -24.95 8.39
C ILE A 207 18.05 -25.34 8.92
N CYS A 208 17.07 -25.61 8.06
CA CYS A 208 15.74 -25.99 8.49
C CYS A 208 15.73 -27.44 9.01
N ASP A 209 14.87 -27.71 9.99
CA ASP A 209 14.58 -29.07 10.42
C ASP A 209 13.47 -29.64 9.51
N PRO A 210 13.75 -30.64 8.64
CA PRO A 210 12.77 -31.21 7.72
C PRO A 210 11.59 -31.88 8.44
N THR A 211 11.70 -32.10 9.75
CA THR A 211 10.62 -32.64 10.56
C THR A 211 9.66 -31.58 11.12
N SER A 212 10.02 -30.29 11.00
CA SER A 212 9.23 -29.13 11.40
C SER A 212 8.23 -28.70 10.31
N TRP A 213 7.05 -28.23 10.71
CA TRP A 213 5.95 -27.87 9.80
C TRP A 213 6.15 -26.50 9.16
N GLY A 214 5.94 -26.39 7.84
CA GLY A 214 5.82 -25.13 7.10
C GLY A 214 7.03 -24.18 7.19
N THR A 215 8.20 -24.69 7.56
CA THR A 215 9.42 -23.89 7.79
C THR A 215 10.61 -24.34 6.94
N CYS A 216 10.40 -25.37 6.11
CA CYS A 216 11.41 -25.94 5.23
C CYS A 216 11.15 -25.59 3.75
N GLY A 217 10.80 -24.33 3.52
CA GLY A 217 10.80 -23.74 2.19
C GLY A 217 9.48 -23.82 1.43
N GLU A 218 8.38 -24.28 2.04
CA GLU A 218 7.08 -24.35 1.39
C GLU A 218 6.61 -23.00 0.87
N GLY A 219 6.70 -21.94 1.69
CA GLY A 219 6.39 -20.57 1.27
C GLY A 219 7.27 -20.10 0.10
N LEU A 220 8.59 -20.31 0.20
CA LEU A 220 9.57 -19.91 -0.81
C LEU A 220 9.34 -20.63 -2.16
N LEU A 221 9.09 -21.93 -2.12
CA LEU A 221 8.81 -22.73 -3.31
C LEU A 221 7.45 -22.40 -3.93
N ALA A 222 6.45 -22.07 -3.11
CA ALA A 222 5.15 -21.62 -3.59
C ALA A 222 5.25 -20.29 -4.37
N ALA A 223 5.95 -19.30 -3.81
CA ALA A 223 6.19 -18.02 -4.48
C ALA A 223 7.04 -18.20 -5.76
N TYR A 224 8.13 -18.98 -5.67
CA TYR A 224 8.93 -19.37 -6.84
C TYR A 224 8.07 -19.95 -7.97
N LEU A 225 7.21 -20.92 -7.67
CA LEU A 225 6.39 -21.56 -8.69
C LEU A 225 5.37 -20.60 -9.30
N ALA A 226 4.83 -19.68 -8.51
CA ALA A 226 3.94 -18.63 -8.99
C ALA A 226 4.63 -17.77 -10.07
N ASP A 227 5.85 -17.31 -9.80
CA ASP A 227 6.65 -16.56 -10.79
C ASP A 227 6.98 -17.40 -12.03
N LYS A 228 7.28 -18.68 -11.85
CA LYS A 228 7.49 -19.59 -12.99
C LYS A 228 6.26 -19.67 -13.88
N TYR A 229 5.05 -19.65 -13.33
CA TYR A 229 3.83 -19.54 -14.13
C TYR A 229 3.68 -18.17 -14.81
N LEU A 230 4.03 -17.08 -14.13
CA LEU A 230 4.05 -15.75 -14.75
C LEU A 230 5.00 -15.68 -15.96
N LEU A 231 6.10 -16.45 -15.93
CA LEU A 231 7.08 -16.58 -17.02
C LEU A 231 6.69 -17.59 -18.12
N GLY A 232 5.57 -18.31 -17.98
CA GLY A 232 5.22 -19.40 -18.89
C GLY A 232 6.09 -20.66 -18.73
N GLN A 233 6.75 -20.81 -17.59
CA GLN A 233 7.70 -21.88 -17.26
C GLN A 233 7.19 -22.79 -16.14
N GLY A 234 5.87 -22.98 -16.05
CA GLY A 234 5.23 -23.74 -14.97
C GLY A 234 5.71 -25.20 -14.90
N ASP A 235 5.84 -25.87 -16.05
CA ASP A 235 6.26 -27.29 -16.08
C ASP A 235 7.70 -27.48 -15.58
N ASP A 236 8.62 -26.62 -16.02
CA ASP A 236 10.00 -26.57 -15.51
C ASP A 236 10.03 -26.28 -14.00
N GLY A 237 9.21 -25.32 -13.55
CA GLY A 237 9.06 -25.01 -12.13
C GLY A 237 8.61 -26.22 -11.32
N TRP A 238 7.61 -26.97 -11.80
CA TRP A 238 7.14 -28.19 -11.14
C TRP A 238 8.18 -29.30 -11.11
N GLN A 239 8.87 -29.54 -12.23
CA GLN A 239 9.92 -30.55 -12.30
C GLN A 239 11.00 -30.27 -11.26
N ARG A 240 11.46 -29.02 -11.19
CA ARG A 240 12.49 -28.61 -10.24
C ARG A 240 12.01 -28.68 -8.79
N LEU A 241 10.80 -28.21 -8.51
CA LEU A 241 10.21 -28.26 -7.17
C LEU A 241 10.11 -29.71 -6.67
N ARG A 242 9.54 -30.63 -7.48
CA ARG A 242 9.40 -32.05 -7.10
C ARG A 242 10.75 -32.74 -6.87
N ALA A 243 11.76 -32.39 -7.66
CA ALA A 243 13.09 -32.98 -7.52
C ALA A 243 13.83 -32.53 -6.25
N GLN A 244 13.46 -31.40 -5.65
CA GLN A 244 14.22 -30.79 -4.56
C GLN A 244 13.46 -30.75 -3.23
N TYR A 245 12.13 -30.70 -3.25
CA TYR A 245 11.34 -30.56 -2.04
C TYR A 245 11.43 -31.81 -1.15
N GLN A 246 11.82 -31.61 0.11
CA GLN A 246 12.03 -32.65 1.12
C GLN A 246 11.24 -32.39 2.42
N GLY A 247 10.38 -31.36 2.44
CA GLY A 247 9.62 -30.98 3.63
C GLY A 247 8.42 -31.90 3.89
N LYS A 248 7.92 -31.87 5.14
CA LYS A 248 6.72 -32.61 5.57
C LYS A 248 5.39 -31.99 5.11
N GLY A 249 5.40 -30.81 4.50
CA GLY A 249 4.22 -30.02 4.17
C GLY A 249 3.92 -28.98 5.25
N CYS A 250 2.85 -28.22 5.06
CA CYS A 250 2.61 -27.00 5.80
C CYS A 250 1.61 -27.20 6.93
N GLN A 251 1.87 -26.90 8.20
CA GLN A 251 0.78 -26.47 9.11
C GLN A 251 1.30 -25.48 10.15
N PHE A 252 0.70 -24.29 10.17
CA PHE A 252 0.23 -23.56 11.35
C PHE A 252 -0.62 -22.40 10.80
N ASP A 253 -1.88 -22.56 10.38
CA ASP A 253 -2.74 -23.70 10.02
C ASP A 253 -3.35 -23.54 8.61
N GLY A 254 -2.54 -23.07 7.65
CA GLY A 254 -2.72 -23.29 6.19
C GLY A 254 -2.47 -24.75 5.76
N LYS A 255 -3.22 -25.70 6.33
CA LYS A 255 -2.79 -27.11 6.47
C LYS A 255 -2.60 -27.93 5.18
N CYS A 256 -1.35 -28.26 4.84
CA CYS A 256 -0.94 -29.48 4.13
C CYS A 256 -0.42 -30.55 5.12
N SER A 257 -0.30 -31.82 4.72
CA SER A 257 0.13 -32.91 5.62
C SER A 257 1.06 -33.95 4.98
N GLY A 258 1.77 -33.51 3.95
CA GLY A 258 2.74 -34.31 3.20
C GLY A 258 3.07 -33.63 1.89
N THR A 259 4.10 -34.12 1.21
CA THR A 259 4.52 -33.60 -0.10
C THR A 259 3.37 -33.54 -1.10
N GLU A 260 2.66 -34.64 -1.33
CA GLU A 260 1.57 -34.67 -2.31
C GLU A 260 0.42 -33.71 -1.98
N SER A 261 0.09 -33.53 -0.70
CA SER A 261 -0.94 -32.57 -0.27
C SER A 261 -0.50 -31.14 -0.52
N PHE A 262 0.78 -30.82 -0.24
CA PHE A 262 1.35 -29.51 -0.55
C PHE A 262 1.31 -29.22 -2.05
N LEU A 263 1.79 -30.14 -2.89
CA LEU A 263 1.79 -29.97 -4.34
C LEU A 263 0.38 -29.77 -4.90
N ARG A 264 -0.61 -30.53 -4.39
CA ARG A 264 -2.01 -30.39 -4.79
C ARG A 264 -2.59 -29.05 -4.40
N GLN A 265 -2.46 -28.66 -3.13
CA GLN A 265 -2.98 -27.38 -2.63
C GLN A 265 -2.34 -26.20 -3.35
N LEU A 266 -1.03 -26.26 -3.63
CA LEU A 266 -0.33 -25.25 -4.41
C LEU A 266 -0.89 -25.12 -5.82
N ARG A 267 -1.11 -26.24 -6.52
CA ARG A 267 -1.74 -26.22 -7.85
C ARG A 267 -3.12 -25.60 -7.82
N ASP A 268 -3.99 -26.07 -6.92
CA ASP A 268 -5.37 -25.59 -6.81
C ASP A 268 -5.41 -24.10 -6.50
N PHE A 269 -4.52 -23.65 -5.62
CA PHE A 269 -4.38 -22.23 -5.31
C PHE A 269 -3.94 -21.43 -6.53
N LEU A 270 -2.88 -21.83 -7.23
CA LEU A 270 -2.37 -21.12 -8.41
C LEU A 270 -3.38 -21.05 -9.56
N GLN A 271 -4.25 -22.06 -9.70
CA GLN A 271 -5.39 -22.01 -10.62
C GLN A 271 -6.43 -20.97 -10.17
N LYS A 272 -6.89 -21.04 -8.92
CA LYS A 272 -7.91 -20.12 -8.37
C LYS A 272 -7.44 -18.67 -8.35
N SER A 273 -6.16 -18.43 -8.13
CA SER A 273 -5.57 -17.10 -8.04
C SER A 273 -5.14 -16.51 -9.39
N GLY A 274 -5.28 -17.27 -10.49
CA GLY A 274 -5.07 -16.80 -11.87
C GLY A 274 -3.60 -16.81 -12.34
N TYR A 275 -2.72 -17.55 -11.66
CA TYR A 275 -1.35 -17.77 -12.14
C TYR A 275 -1.35 -18.74 -13.32
N ILE A 276 -2.10 -19.84 -13.17
CA ILE A 276 -2.34 -20.84 -14.22
C ILE A 276 -3.48 -20.32 -15.09
N ARG A 277 -3.23 -20.22 -16.39
CA ARG A 277 -4.21 -19.84 -17.41
C ARG A 277 -4.49 -21.00 -18.33
#